data_AF-A0A1G8G647-F1
#
_entry.id   AF-A0A1G8G647-F1
#
_cell.length_a   1.000
_cell.length_b   1.000
_cell.length_c   1.000
_cell.angle_alpha   90.00
_cell.angle_beta   90.00
_cell.angle_gamma   90.00
#
_symmetry.space_group_name_H-M   'P 1'
#
loop_
_entity.id
_entity.type
_entity.pdbx_description
1 polymer ?
#
loop_
_entity_poly.entity_id
_entity_poly.type
_entity_poly.pdbx_seq_one_letter_code
_entity_poly.pdbx_strand_id
1 'polypeptide(L)'
;MTVSNQADLFGAPPQPLRGRHYVRPRGHAGTPGRGPAGETCRTCRRLARVECAKTYLKCGLARERWTGGRASDVLASSPACQFWEAPS
;
A
#
# COMPACT_ATOMS: atom_id res chain seq x y z
N MET A 1 -23.42 36.14 -31.18
CA MET A 1 -22.45 36.38 -30.09
C MET A 1 -22.11 35.02 -29.49
N THR A 2 -21.03 34.40 -29.97
CA THR A 2 -20.63 33.07 -29.52
C THR A 2 -19.73 33.24 -28.30
N VAL A 3 -20.21 32.82 -27.13
CA VAL A 3 -19.44 32.83 -25.90
C VAL A 3 -18.37 31.74 -26.01
N SER A 4 -17.10 32.15 -26.13
CA SER A 4 -15.96 31.27 -26.02
C SER A 4 -15.95 30.64 -24.64
N ASN A 5 -16.21 29.33 -24.59
CA ASN A 5 -16.08 28.50 -23.40
C ASN A 5 -14.58 28.45 -23.03
N GLN A 6 -14.16 29.35 -22.15
CA GLN A 6 -12.80 29.34 -21.62
C GLN A 6 -12.64 28.10 -20.77
N ALA A 7 -11.82 27.16 -21.23
CA ALA A 7 -11.25 26.14 -20.37
C ALA A 7 -10.46 26.83 -19.25
N ASP A 8 -10.66 26.38 -18.01
CA ASP A 8 -9.99 26.90 -16.82
C ASP A 8 -8.47 27.08 -17.03
N LEU A 9 -7.98 28.29 -16.74
CA LEU A 9 -6.58 28.73 -16.86
C LEU A 9 -5.56 27.90 -16.05
N PHE A 10 -6.03 26.98 -15.21
CA PHE A 10 -5.22 26.10 -14.37
C PHE A 10 -5.54 24.64 -14.72
N GLY A 11 -5.05 24.19 -15.88
CA GLY A 11 -5.41 22.95 -16.58
C GLY A 11 -5.13 21.59 -15.90
N ALA A 12 -5.12 21.49 -14.57
CA ALA A 12 -5.28 20.21 -13.87
C ALA A 12 -5.79 20.44 -12.44
N PRO A 13 -6.68 19.57 -11.91
CA PRO A 13 -7.00 19.59 -10.49
C PRO A 13 -5.73 19.38 -9.66
N PRO A 14 -5.57 20.10 -8.53
CA PRO A 14 -4.40 19.92 -7.67
C PRO A 14 -4.31 18.45 -7.24
N GLN A 15 -3.11 17.88 -7.37
CA GLN A 15 -2.87 16.54 -6.84
C GLN A 15 -3.24 16.53 -5.35
N PRO A 16 -3.90 15.49 -4.84
CA PRO A 16 -4.27 15.45 -3.44
C PRO A 16 -3.01 15.53 -2.59
N LEU A 17 -2.82 16.68 -1.94
CA LEU A 17 -1.74 16.90 -0.99
C LEU A 17 -2.00 15.96 0.19
N ARG A 18 -1.36 14.79 0.17
CA ARG A 18 -1.24 14.01 1.40
C ARG A 18 -0.44 14.87 2.37
N GLY A 19 -0.89 14.96 3.62
CA GLY A 19 -0.25 15.82 4.62
C GLY A 19 1.26 15.62 4.65
N ARG A 20 2.02 16.67 4.94
CA ARG A 20 3.49 16.73 4.89
C ARG A 20 4.20 15.53 5.56
N HIS A 21 3.54 14.86 6.49
CA HIS A 21 4.05 13.72 7.26
C HIS A 21 3.55 12.34 6.75
N TYR A 22 2.99 12.26 5.54
CA TYR A 22 2.51 11.00 4.99
C TYR A 22 3.67 10.07 4.61
N VAL A 23 3.75 8.93 5.29
CA VAL A 23 4.71 7.88 5.00
C VAL A 23 4.07 6.81 4.10
N ARG A 24 4.70 6.55 2.95
CA ARG A 24 4.32 5.43 2.07
C ARG A 24 4.67 4.08 2.72
N PRO A 25 3.70 3.16 2.87
CA PRO A 25 3.96 1.83 3.41
C PRO A 25 4.85 1.03 2.45
N ARG A 26 5.94 0.47 2.97
CA ARG A 26 6.95 -0.26 2.21
C ARG A 26 7.43 -1.52 2.96
N GLY A 27 6.63 -2.02 3.91
CA GLY A 27 6.98 -3.16 4.76
C GLY A 27 6.85 -4.53 4.10
N HIS A 28 6.77 -4.61 2.77
CA HIS A 28 6.70 -5.87 2.05
C HIS A 28 8.06 -6.57 2.10
N ALA A 29 8.08 -7.89 2.33
CA ALA A 29 9.34 -8.65 2.32
C ALA A 29 9.97 -8.74 0.92
N GLY A 30 9.14 -8.75 -0.12
CA GLY A 30 9.55 -8.77 -1.52
C GLY A 30 8.92 -7.65 -2.34
N THR A 31 9.20 -7.65 -3.65
CA THR A 31 8.59 -6.69 -4.59
C THR A 31 7.15 -7.12 -4.89
N PRO A 32 6.13 -6.28 -4.61
CA PRO A 32 4.75 -6.56 -5.01
C PRO A 32 4.64 -6.71 -6.53
N GLY A 33 3.86 -7.68 -6.99
CA GLY A 33 3.63 -7.95 -8.42
C GLY A 33 4.53 -9.04 -9.01
N ARG A 34 5.43 -9.63 -8.21
CA ARG A 34 6.25 -10.79 -8.59
C ARG A 34 5.67 -12.13 -8.12
N GLY A 35 4.55 -12.11 -7.42
CA GLY A 35 3.84 -13.32 -7.00
C GLY A 35 2.86 -13.84 -8.06
N PRO A 36 2.06 -14.88 -7.72
CA PRO A 36 1.03 -15.41 -8.61
C PRO A 36 0.01 -14.34 -9.03
N ALA A 37 -0.42 -14.42 -10.29
CA ALA A 37 -1.37 -13.46 -10.86
C ALA A 37 -2.74 -13.57 -10.17
N GLY A 38 -3.34 -12.43 -9.84
CA GLY A 38 -4.62 -12.37 -9.13
C GLY A 38 -4.53 -12.45 -7.60
N GLU A 39 -3.38 -12.89 -7.07
CA GLU A 39 -3.17 -12.97 -5.62
C GLU A 39 -2.67 -11.65 -5.02
N THR A 40 -2.98 -11.42 -3.76
CA THR A 40 -2.62 -10.19 -3.04
C THR A 40 -1.97 -10.49 -1.69
N CYS A 41 -1.39 -9.47 -1.05
CA CYS A 41 -0.93 -9.62 0.32
C CYS A 41 -2.06 -10.03 1.28
N ARG A 42 -3.33 -9.72 0.96
CA ARG A 42 -4.50 -10.13 1.76
C ARG A 42 -4.68 -11.64 1.84
N THR A 43 -4.40 -12.35 0.75
CA THR A 43 -4.58 -13.81 0.65
C THR A 43 -3.35 -14.59 1.10
N CYS A 44 -2.24 -13.90 1.38
CA CYS A 44 -1.00 -14.53 1.80
C CYS A 44 -1.09 -15.05 3.24
N ARG A 45 -0.67 -16.30 3.46
CA ARG A 45 -0.53 -16.90 4.80
C ARG A 45 0.39 -16.10 5.73
N ARG A 46 1.39 -15.42 5.16
CA ARG A 46 2.40 -14.65 5.91
C ARG A 46 1.95 -13.25 6.31
N LEU A 47 0.70 -12.87 6.03
CA LEU A 47 0.17 -11.58 6.48
C LEU A 47 -0.06 -11.59 7.99
N ALA A 48 0.70 -10.77 8.72
CA ALA A 48 0.55 -10.61 10.16
C ALA A 48 -0.42 -9.45 10.46
N ARG A 49 -1.39 -9.72 11.34
CA ARG A 49 -2.26 -8.72 11.94
C ARG A 49 -1.74 -8.44 13.34
N VAL A 50 -1.23 -7.24 13.56
CA VAL A 50 -0.67 -6.83 14.85
C VAL A 50 -1.67 -5.92 15.54
N GLU A 51 -2.16 -6.36 16.70
CA GLU A 51 -3.11 -5.61 17.51
C GLU A 51 -2.36 -4.72 18.50
N CYS A 52 -2.55 -3.41 18.39
CA CYS A 52 -2.10 -2.42 19.36
C CYS A 52 -3.27 -1.47 19.63
N ALA A 53 -3.10 -0.15 19.46
CA ALA A 53 -4.23 0.79 19.49
C ALA A 53 -5.23 0.58 18.33
N LYS A 54 -4.77 -0.03 17.23
CA LYS A 54 -5.54 -0.46 16.05
C LYS A 54 -4.93 -1.76 15.54
N THR A 55 -5.58 -2.40 14.58
CA THR A 55 -4.98 -3.52 13.84
C THR A 55 -4.08 -2.98 12.73
N TYR A 56 -2.79 -3.29 12.81
CA TYR A 56 -1.80 -2.94 11.80
C TYR A 56 -1.47 -4.17 10.97
N LEU A 57 -1.42 -3.98 9.65
CA LEU A 57 -1.06 -5.05 8.72
C LEU A 57 0.43 -4.99 8.46
N LYS A 58 1.13 -6.08 8.74
CA LYS A 58 2.57 -6.19 8.53
C LYS A 58 2.91 -7.52 7.85
N CYS A 59 4.04 -7.58 7.15
CA CYS A 59 4.51 -8.84 6.57
C CYS A 59 5.25 -9.64 7.66
N GLY A 60 4.82 -10.88 7.90
CA GLY A 60 5.44 -11.77 8.88
C GLY A 60 6.89 -12.14 8.56
N LEU A 61 7.26 -12.20 7.27
CA LEU A 61 8.65 -12.43 6.85
C LEU A 61 9.55 -11.20 7.10
N ALA A 62 8.97 -10.01 7.25
CA ALA A 62 9.72 -8.79 7.52
C ALA A 62 9.74 -8.42 9.01
N ARG A 63 9.44 -9.37 9.92
CA ARG A 63 9.24 -9.11 11.36
C ARG A 63 10.41 -8.38 12.01
N GLU A 64 11.64 -8.74 11.65
CA GLU A 64 12.87 -8.11 12.17
C GLU A 64 13.00 -6.63 11.75
N ARG A 65 12.31 -6.21 10.68
CA ARG A 65 12.35 -4.84 10.15
C ARG A 65 11.21 -3.96 10.68
N TRP A 66 10.38 -4.46 11.60
CA TRP A 66 9.24 -3.71 12.11
C TRP A 66 9.71 -2.60 13.05
N THR A 67 9.45 -1.35 12.67
CA THR A 67 9.84 -0.16 13.45
C THR A 67 8.67 0.46 14.23
N GLY A 68 7.52 -0.23 14.31
CA GLY A 68 6.31 0.28 14.92
C GLY A 68 5.57 1.37 14.12
N GLY A 69 6.21 1.98 13.12
CA GLY A 69 5.62 3.00 12.26
C GLY A 69 5.06 2.49 10.93
N ARG A 70 4.31 3.37 10.24
CA ARG A 70 3.65 3.12 8.94
C ARG A 70 4.60 2.66 7.82
N ALA A 71 5.88 3.02 7.89
CA ALA A 71 6.88 2.55 6.94
C ALA A 71 6.97 1.02 6.88
N SER A 72 6.80 0.36 8.03
CA SER A 72 6.85 -1.10 8.18
C SER A 72 5.51 -1.79 7.91
N ASP A 73 4.46 -1.04 7.63
CA ASP A 73 3.15 -1.61 7.29
C ASP A 73 3.11 -2.07 5.84
N VAL A 74 2.20 -3.01 5.56
CA VAL A 74 1.86 -3.47 4.22
C VAL A 74 0.44 -3.10 3.86
N LEU A 75 0.20 -2.89 2.57
CA LEU A 75 -1.17 -2.75 2.07
C LEU A 75 -1.70 -4.14 1.70
N ALA A 76 -2.85 -4.51 2.25
CA ALA A 76 -3.53 -5.76 1.90
C ALA A 76 -3.89 -5.84 0.40
N SER A 77 -4.18 -4.70 -0.22
CA SER A 77 -4.48 -4.59 -1.65
C SER A 77 -3.24 -4.64 -2.55
N SER A 78 -2.02 -4.67 -1.98
CA SER A 78 -0.82 -4.83 -2.79
C SER A 78 -0.84 -6.20 -3.47
N PRO A 79 -0.40 -6.27 -4.74
CA PRO A 79 -0.23 -7.55 -5.41
C PRO A 79 0.74 -8.46 -4.63
N ALA A 80 0.55 -9.77 -4.77
CA ALA A 80 1.41 -10.76 -4.15
C ALA A 80 2.89 -10.53 -4.52
N CYS A 81 3.78 -10.75 -3.56
CA CYS A 81 5.22 -10.71 -3.78
C CYS A 81 5.76 -12.11 -4.07
N GLN A 82 7.05 -12.21 -4.44
CA GLN A 82 7.69 -13.50 -4.75
C GLN A 82 7.70 -14.52 -3.59
N PHE A 83 7.45 -14.06 -2.35
CA PHE A 83 7.41 -14.91 -1.15
C PHE A 83 5.97 -15.20 -0.69
N TRP A 84 5.00 -15.03 -1.59
CA TRP A 84 3.62 -15.36 -1.30
C TRP A 84 3.48 -16.86 -1.02
N GLU A 85 2.67 -17.18 -0.03
CA GLU A 85 2.36 -18.56 0.35
C GLU A 85 0.84 -18.69 0.49
N ALA A 86 0.31 -19.76 -0.08
CA ALA A 86 -1.11 -20.06 -0.05
C ALA A 86 -1.60 -20.22 1.41
N PRO A 87 -2.81 -19.72 1.73
CA PRO A 87 -3.44 -20.03 3.00
C PRO A 87 -3.76 -21.54 3.00
N SER A 88 -3.26 -22.25 4.01
CA SER A 88 -3.51 -23.68 4.23
C SER A 88 -4.95 -23.94 4.66
#